data_AF-A0A7K4ICY9-F1
#
_entry.id   AF-A0A7K4ICY9-F1
#
_cell.length_a   1.000
_cell.length_b   1.000
_cell.length_c   1.000
_cell.angle_alpha   90.00
_cell.angle_beta   90.00
_cell.angle_gamma   90.00
#
_symmetry.space_group_name_H-M   'P 1'
#
loop_
_entity.id
_entity.type
_entity.pdbx_description
1 polymer ?
#
loop_
_entity_poly.entity_id
_entity_poly.type
_entity_poly.pdbx_seq_one_letter_code
_entity_poly.pdbx_strand_id
1 'polypeptide(L)'
;MIDSRTDDAIGGIINEFPQPYRDATMRLWELWKNTDPTPPYYLSWSEFASNHDDAGALYTEQRVYNRRITNELRSLEVPRTLRQRVAHALAAVAGIFLVVFLALSRALRAAE
;
A
#
# COMPACT_ATOMS: atom_id res chain seq x y z
N MET A 1 18.90 -3.84 -5.31
CA MET A 1 19.23 -4.18 -3.91
C MET A 1 18.42 -3.24 -3.03
N ILE A 2 17.71 -3.77 -2.03
CA ILE A 2 16.93 -2.93 -1.11
C ILE A 2 17.86 -2.07 -0.25
N ASP A 3 17.43 -0.86 0.10
CA ASP A 3 18.24 0.00 0.97
C ASP A 3 18.29 -0.57 2.39
N SER A 4 19.43 -0.36 3.07
CA SER A 4 19.68 -0.95 4.40
C SER A 4 18.68 -0.48 5.45
N ARG A 5 18.20 0.76 5.35
CA ARG A 5 17.24 1.32 6.31
C ARG A 5 15.89 0.61 6.20
N THR A 6 15.41 0.36 4.98
CA THR A 6 14.17 -0.40 4.77
C THR A 6 14.34 -1.85 5.21
N ASP A 7 15.48 -2.47 4.92
CA ASP A 7 15.77 -3.84 5.37
C ASP A 7 15.76 -3.95 6.91
N ASP A 8 16.47 -3.05 7.61
CA ASP A 8 16.51 -3.01 9.07
C ASP A 8 15.11 -2.79 9.68
N ALA A 9 14.32 -1.89 9.10
CA ALA A 9 12.98 -1.58 9.57
C ALA A 9 12.04 -2.79 9.45
N ILE A 10 12.01 -3.44 8.28
CA ILE A 10 11.17 -4.61 8.05
C ILE A 10 11.67 -5.81 8.86
N GLY A 11 12.98 -6.02 8.96
CA GLY A 11 13.57 -7.06 9.81
C GLY A 11 13.18 -6.90 11.28
N GLY A 12 13.17 -5.66 11.79
CA GLY A 12 12.66 -5.34 13.12
C GLY A 12 11.19 -5.73 13.31
N ILE A 13 10.34 -5.41 12.34
CA ILE A 13 8.90 -5.77 12.37
C ILE A 13 8.71 -7.29 12.34
N ILE A 14 9.45 -8.02 11.50
CA ILE A 14 9.35 -9.49 11.42
C ILE A 14 9.73 -10.13 12.75
N ASN A 15 10.73 -9.60 13.45
CA ASN A 15 11.17 -10.10 14.76
C ASN A 15 10.11 -9.96 15.85
N GLU A 16 9.10 -9.11 15.69
CA GLU A 16 7.97 -9.00 16.63
C GLU A 16 6.92 -10.10 16.42
N PHE A 17 6.95 -10.81 15.29
CA PHE A 17 5.92 -11.80 14.98
C PHE A 17 6.03 -13.02 15.92
N PRO A 18 4.90 -13.68 16.24
CA PRO A 18 4.91 -14.90 17.02
C PRO A 18 5.51 -16.06 16.20
N GLN A 19 6.06 -17.05 16.90
CA GLN A 19 6.44 -18.32 16.28
C GLN A 19 5.18 -19.13 15.91
N PRO A 20 5.18 -19.90 14.80
CA PRO A 20 6.30 -20.18 13.87
C PRO A 20 6.44 -19.16 12.71
N TYR A 21 5.57 -18.14 12.65
CA TYR A 21 5.46 -17.23 11.51
C TYR A 21 6.63 -16.28 11.35
N ARG A 22 7.31 -15.95 12.45
CA ARG A 22 8.55 -15.16 12.43
C ARG A 22 9.58 -15.78 11.49
N ASP A 23 9.95 -17.02 11.74
CA ASP A 23 11.03 -17.67 11.01
C ASP A 23 10.62 -17.95 9.55
N ALA A 24 9.36 -18.31 9.33
CA ALA A 24 8.81 -18.49 7.99
C ALA A 24 8.86 -17.20 7.18
N THR A 25 8.39 -16.09 7.77
CA THR A 25 8.37 -14.79 7.12
C THR A 25 9.79 -14.24 6.91
N MET A 26 10.70 -14.43 7.86
CA MET A 26 12.10 -14.01 7.72
C MET A 26 12.78 -14.74 6.57
N ARG A 27 12.57 -16.06 6.42
CA ARG A 27 13.09 -16.80 5.26
C ARG A 27 12.52 -16.30 3.94
N LEU A 28 11.22 -16.02 3.89
CA LEU A 28 10.56 -15.44 2.72
C LEU A 28 11.13 -14.05 2.37
N TRP A 29 11.39 -13.23 3.39
CA TRP A 29 12.01 -11.91 3.24
C TRP A 29 13.40 -12.00 2.62
N GLU A 30 14.28 -12.85 3.15
CA GLU A 30 15.61 -13.09 2.59
C GLU A 30 15.56 -13.64 1.16
N LEU A 31 14.63 -14.57 0.89
CA LEU A 31 14.45 -15.13 -0.44
C LEU A 31 14.05 -14.06 -1.46
N TRP A 32 13.13 -13.16 -1.07
CA TRP A 32 12.73 -12.03 -1.90
C TRP A 32 13.88 -11.04 -2.13
N LYS A 33 14.68 -10.71 -1.10
CA LYS A 33 15.85 -9.82 -1.28
C LYS A 33 16.85 -10.36 -2.30
N ASN A 34 17.02 -11.69 -2.35
CA ASN A 34 17.88 -12.35 -3.32
C ASN A 34 17.37 -12.28 -4.77
N THR A 35 16.12 -11.87 -5.02
CA THR A 35 15.60 -11.63 -6.38
C THR A 35 15.94 -10.25 -6.93
N ASP A 36 16.79 -9.48 -6.23
CA ASP A 36 17.14 -8.10 -6.55
C ASP A 36 15.93 -7.20 -6.85
N PRO A 37 15.01 -7.05 -5.89
CA PRO A 37 13.75 -6.34 -6.12
C PRO A 37 13.99 -4.86 -6.46
N THR A 38 13.14 -4.33 -7.33
CA THR A 38 13.13 -2.91 -7.71
C THR A 38 11.92 -2.20 -7.11
N PRO A 39 12.03 -0.89 -6.82
CA PRO A 39 10.89 -0.11 -6.38
C PRO A 39 9.75 -0.13 -7.40
N PRO A 40 8.48 -0.08 -6.95
CA PRO A 40 8.06 0.01 -5.54
C PRO A 40 8.09 -1.36 -4.85
N TYR A 41 8.83 -1.45 -3.75
CA TYR A 41 9.05 -2.64 -2.96
C TYR A 41 7.75 -3.23 -2.42
N TYR A 42 6.78 -2.39 -2.04
CA TYR A 42 5.48 -2.90 -1.57
C TYR A 42 4.71 -3.69 -2.65
N LEU A 43 4.87 -3.37 -3.94
CA LEU A 43 4.25 -4.14 -5.03
C LEU A 43 5.02 -5.42 -5.27
N SER A 44 6.34 -5.31 -5.44
CA SER A 44 7.21 -6.47 -5.69
C SER A 44 7.11 -7.51 -4.58
N TRP A 45 7.11 -7.08 -3.31
CA TRP A 45 6.90 -7.96 -2.17
C TRP A 45 5.51 -8.60 -2.18
N SER A 46 4.45 -7.82 -2.44
CA SER A 46 3.09 -8.34 -2.45
C SER A 46 2.89 -9.41 -3.52
N GLU A 47 3.48 -9.22 -4.69
CA GLU A 47 3.45 -10.19 -5.78
C GLU A 47 4.23 -11.45 -5.39
N PHE A 48 5.48 -11.29 -4.93
CA PHE A 48 6.32 -12.39 -4.51
C PHE A 48 5.70 -13.23 -3.38
N ALA A 49 5.18 -12.57 -2.34
CA ALA A 49 4.56 -13.23 -1.20
C ALA A 49 3.27 -13.96 -1.59
N SER A 50 2.50 -13.41 -2.54
CA SER A 50 1.27 -14.05 -3.02
C SER A 50 1.52 -15.40 -3.71
N ASN A 51 2.69 -15.57 -4.35
CA ASN A 51 3.08 -16.84 -4.98
C ASN A 51 3.48 -17.92 -3.95
N HIS A 52 3.73 -17.52 -2.70
CA HIS A 52 4.10 -18.42 -1.61
C HIS A 52 2.97 -18.62 -0.58
N ASP A 53 1.83 -17.96 -0.79
CA ASP A 53 0.62 -18.19 -0.02
C ASP A 53 -0.16 -19.38 -0.61
N ASP A 54 -0.81 -20.17 0.24
CA ASP A 54 -1.74 -21.21 -0.21
C ASP A 54 -2.98 -20.55 -0.86
N ALA A 55 -3.14 -20.76 -2.17
CA ALA A 55 -4.27 -20.25 -2.93
C ALA A 55 -5.61 -20.89 -2.55
N GLY A 56 -5.59 -22.09 -1.95
CA GLY A 56 -6.78 -22.84 -1.53
C GLY A 56 -7.36 -22.40 -0.18
N ALA A 57 -6.57 -21.73 0.66
CA ALA A 57 -7.01 -21.22 1.94
C ALA A 57 -7.48 -19.76 1.83
N LEU A 58 -8.76 -19.52 2.08
CA LEU A 58 -9.36 -18.18 2.12
C LEU A 58 -8.63 -17.25 3.12
N TYR A 59 -8.14 -17.81 4.23
CA TYR A 59 -7.34 -17.10 5.23
C TYR A 59 -6.26 -18.00 5.80
N THR A 60 -5.01 -17.57 5.69
CA THR A 60 -3.88 -18.11 6.47
C THR A 60 -3.33 -16.99 7.35
N GLU A 61 -2.88 -17.33 8.55
CA GLU A 61 -2.22 -16.34 9.43
C GLU A 61 -0.96 -15.75 8.76
N GLN A 62 -0.27 -16.56 7.94
CA GLN A 62 0.87 -16.11 7.13
C GLN A 62 0.51 -14.94 6.20
N ARG A 63 -0.67 -14.97 5.56
CA ARG A 63 -1.15 -13.89 4.69
C ARG A 63 -1.34 -12.58 5.47
N VAL A 64 -1.71 -12.65 6.75
CA VAL A 64 -1.84 -11.47 7.61
C VAL A 64 -0.47 -10.81 7.82
N TYR A 65 0.57 -11.60 8.11
CA TYR A 65 1.93 -11.11 8.29
C TYR A 65 2.53 -10.55 6.99
N ASN A 66 2.34 -11.27 5.87
CA ASN A 66 2.76 -10.80 4.54
C ASN A 66 2.11 -9.46 4.19
N ARG A 67 0.80 -9.30 4.48
CA ARG A 67 0.07 -8.05 4.29
C ARG A 67 0.53 -6.94 5.22
N ARG A 68 0.92 -7.25 6.46
CA ARG A 68 1.52 -6.27 7.38
C ARG A 68 2.82 -5.71 6.79
N ILE A 69 3.72 -6.56 6.29
CA ILE A 69 4.95 -6.12 5.61
C ILE A 69 4.65 -5.25 4.40
N THR A 70 3.69 -5.63 3.54
CA THR A 70 3.26 -4.81 2.40
C THR A 70 2.82 -3.40 2.82
N ASN A 71 2.09 -3.29 3.93
CA ASN A 71 1.63 -2.00 4.43
C ASN A 71 2.77 -1.13 4.96
N GLU A 72 3.73 -1.74 5.67
CA GLU A 72 4.90 -1.05 6.21
C GLU A 72 5.81 -0.55 5.08
N LEU A 73 6.11 -1.40 4.09
CA LEU A 73 6.83 -0.99 2.87
C LEU A 73 6.14 0.18 2.18
N ARG A 74 4.82 0.10 2.02
CA ARG A 74 4.05 1.20 1.42
C ARG A 74 4.15 2.48 2.25
N SER A 75 4.18 2.39 3.58
CA SER A 75 4.33 3.55 4.46
C SER A 75 5.74 4.16 4.40
N LEU A 76 6.76 3.34 4.17
CA LEU A 76 8.15 3.80 4.01
C LEU A 76 8.37 4.44 2.64
N GLU A 77 7.77 3.90 1.57
CA GLU A 77 7.97 4.38 0.19
C GLU A 77 7.02 5.51 -0.22
N VAL A 78 5.77 5.51 0.27
CA VAL A 78 4.78 6.52 -0.11
C VAL A 78 4.76 7.62 0.95
N PRO A 79 5.22 8.84 0.63
CA PRO A 79 5.12 9.94 1.58
C PRO A 79 3.65 10.21 1.92
N ARG A 80 3.34 10.20 3.22
CA ARG A 80 1.99 10.46 3.79
C ARG A 80 1.27 11.67 3.17
N THR A 81 2.04 12.65 2.70
CA THR A 81 1.55 13.90 2.10
C THR A 81 0.84 13.72 0.76
N LEU A 82 1.15 12.70 -0.05
CA LEU A 82 0.52 12.53 -1.37
C LEU A 82 -0.95 12.14 -1.25
N ARG A 83 -1.32 11.24 -0.33
CA ARG A 83 -2.73 10.87 -0.11
C ARG A 83 -3.56 12.03 0.44
N GLN A 84 -3.01 12.79 1.39
CA GLN A 84 -3.69 13.97 1.93
C GLN A 84 -3.86 15.06 0.87
N ARG A 85 -2.83 15.29 0.03
CA ARG A 85 -2.91 16.27 -1.07
C ARG A 85 -3.96 15.89 -2.11
N VAL A 86 -4.04 14.62 -2.52
CA VAL A 86 -5.06 14.16 -3.49
C VAL A 86 -6.47 14.27 -2.91
N ALA A 87 -6.69 13.91 -1.64
CA ALA A 87 -7.99 14.06 -0.98
C ALA A 87 -8.44 15.54 -0.91
N HIS A 88 -7.53 16.46 -0.57
CA HIS A 88 -7.82 17.89 -0.58
C HIS A 88 -8.09 18.44 -1.99
N ALA A 89 -7.32 18.01 -2.99
CA ALA A 89 -7.54 18.42 -4.37
C ALA A 89 -8.90 17.97 -4.92
N LEU A 90 -9.31 16.73 -4.64
CA LEU A 90 -10.61 16.20 -5.04
C LEU A 90 -11.79 16.96 -4.41
N ALA A 91 -11.68 17.33 -3.12
CA ALA A 91 -12.72 18.10 -2.43
C ALA A 91 -12.88 19.51 -3.02
N ALA A 92 -11.77 20.17 -3.38
CA ALA A 92 -11.80 21.49 -4.01
C ALA A 92 -12.46 21.46 -5.41
N VAL A 93 -12.17 20.42 -6.20
CA VAL A 93 -12.75 20.22 -7.53
C VAL A 93 -14.27 20.00 -7.46
N ALA A 94 -14.75 19.21 -6.50
CA ALA A 94 -16.18 18.99 -6.30
C ALA A 94 -16.97 20.28 -6.01
N GLY A 95 -16.39 21.20 -5.23
CA GLY A 95 -16.99 22.51 -4.94
C GLY A 95 -17.12 23.39 -6.20
N ILE A 96 -16.10 23.39 -7.06
CA ILE A 96 -16.13 24.14 -8.33
C ILE A 96 -17.20 23.58 -9.25
N PHE A 97 -17.28 22.25 -9.39
CA PHE A 97 -18.32 21.61 -10.21
C PHE A 97 -19.73 21.96 -9.73
N LEU A 98 -19.96 21.99 -8.41
CA LEU A 98 -21.27 22.36 -7.84
C LEU A 98 -21.66 23.80 -8.20
N VAL A 99 -20.73 24.75 -8.07
CA VAL A 99 -20.98 26.17 -8.40
C VAL A 99 -21.26 26.35 -9.89
N VAL A 100 -20.47 25.70 -10.75
CA VAL A 100 -20.67 25.74 -12.21
C VAL A 100 -22.03 25.13 -12.58
N PHE A 101 -22.40 24.01 -11.97
CA PHE A 101 -23.67 23.33 -12.23
C PHE A 101 -24.87 24.18 -11.77
N LEU A 102 -24.77 24.84 -10.60
CA LEU A 102 -25.79 25.75 -10.09
C LEU A 102 -25.95 26.99 -10.98
N ALA A 103 -24.84 27.57 -11.43
CA ALA A 103 -24.84 28.73 -12.32
C ALA A 103 -25.48 28.41 -13.68
N LEU A 104 -25.12 27.26 -14.27
CA LEU A 104 -25.73 26.76 -15.51
C LEU A 104 -27.22 26.47 -15.32
N SER A 105 -27.61 25.79 -14.23
CA SER A 105 -29.01 25.49 -13.92
C SER A 105 -29.85 26.76 -13.76
N ARG A 106 -29.28 27.80 -13.16
CA ARG A 106 -29.94 29.10 -12.99
C ARG A 106 -30.07 29.86 -14.30
N ALA A 107 -29.04 29.83 -15.16
CA ALA A 107 -29.08 30.47 -16.46
C ALA A 107 -30.10 29.83 -17.40
N LEU A 108 -30.20 28.50 -17.39
CA LEU A 108 -31.20 27.76 -18.18
C LEU A 108 -32.63 28.05 -17.72
N ARG A 109 -32.88 28.12 -16.41
CA ARG A 109 -34.20 28.51 -15.85
C ARG A 109 -34.60 29.95 -16.10
N ALA A 110 -33.65 30.84 -16.36
CA ALA A 110 -33.94 32.25 -16.68
C ALA A 110 -34.17 32.49 -18.18
N ALA A 111 -33.92 31.47 -19.02
CA ALA A 111 -34.10 31.51 -20.46
C ALA A 111 -35.41 30.81 -20.93
N GLU A 112 -36.13 30.14 -20.02
CA GLU A 112 -37.55 29.77 -20.14
C GLU A 112 -38.44 30.95 -19.71
#